data_AF-A0A922FNX1-F1
#
_entry.id   AF-A0A922FNX1-F1
#
_cell.length_a   1.000
_cell.length_b   1.000
_cell.length_c   1.000
_cell.angle_alpha   90.00
_cell.angle_beta   90.00
_cell.angle_gamma   90.00
#
_symmetry.space_group_name_H-M   'P 1'
#
loop_
_entity.id
_entity.type
_entity.pdbx_description
1 polymer ?
#
loop_
_entity_poly.entity_id
_entity_poly.type
_entity_poly.pdbx_seq_one_letter_code
_entity_poly.pdbx_strand_id
1 'polypeptide(L)'
;MAASSLCLQRFFHGGGLGPRGTTNEALCALVRRQSSSSSLHYCRKRLAACASAAAKHRIYLRSPDVVASEYADLNLPHQVSEELGHIRIRQHVNPLSACFSMPVEVPDWNEVFRDPTLPLMVDIGSGSGRFLIWLAKRHPEVRNYLGLEIRQKLVNRADLWVKDLALYNVHFLFANAMVSFNQLVSTYPGPLMLVSILCPDPHFKKRHHKRRVVQKPLVDSIIHNLMPGGQVPSLDSSTALDDIHTV
;
A
#
# COMPACT_ATOMS: atom_id res chain seq x y z
N MET A 1 30.18 1.83 33.93
CA MET A 1 30.23 3.30 33.75
C MET A 1 28.81 3.77 33.54
N ALA A 2 28.35 4.60 34.46
CA ALA A 2 26.96 5.00 34.63
C ALA A 2 26.65 6.31 33.91
N ALA A 3 25.34 6.62 33.90
CA ALA A 3 24.71 7.94 33.88
C ALA A 3 24.08 8.41 32.56
N SER A 4 22.77 8.17 32.53
CA SER A 4 21.66 9.03 32.12
C SER A 4 21.87 10.55 32.27
N SER A 5 21.16 11.36 31.45
CA SER A 5 20.50 12.64 31.82
C SER A 5 19.89 13.27 30.55
N LEU A 6 18.57 13.24 30.35
CA LEU A 6 17.57 14.26 30.75
C LEU A 6 17.64 15.59 29.96
N CYS A 7 16.58 15.80 29.15
CA CYS A 7 15.66 16.94 29.15
C CYS A 7 16.25 18.37 29.18
N LEU A 8 16.01 19.13 28.10
CA LEU A 8 15.72 20.56 28.23
C LEU A 8 14.58 20.97 27.30
N GLN A 9 13.81 21.94 27.80
CA GLN A 9 12.46 22.29 27.44
C GLN A 9 12.46 23.78 27.02
N ARG A 10 11.51 24.15 26.15
CA ARG A 10 10.79 25.46 26.04
C ARG A 10 11.19 26.50 24.98
N PHE A 11 10.10 27.22 24.63
CA PHE A 11 9.90 28.53 23.96
C PHE A 11 9.84 28.48 22.42
N PHE A 12 8.75 28.90 21.77
CA PHE A 12 8.11 30.23 21.86
C PHE A 12 6.58 30.26 21.76
N HIS A 13 5.97 31.18 22.53
CA HIS A 13 4.64 31.77 22.35
C HIS A 13 4.69 32.93 21.32
N GLY A 14 3.55 33.25 20.72
CA GLY A 14 3.41 34.21 19.62
C GLY A 14 3.30 35.70 19.97
N GLY A 15 2.83 36.48 18.99
CA GLY A 15 2.41 37.88 19.14
C GLY A 15 2.97 38.77 18.03
N GLY A 16 2.09 39.36 17.23
CA GLY A 16 2.40 40.14 16.02
C GLY A 16 2.90 41.57 16.26
N LEU A 17 3.21 42.26 15.13
CA LEU A 17 2.82 43.62 14.74
C LEU A 17 3.65 44.03 13.49
N GLY A 18 2.99 44.49 12.41
CA GLY A 18 3.63 45.10 11.22
C GLY A 18 4.02 46.58 11.45
N PRO A 19 4.17 47.47 10.43
CA PRO A 19 3.95 47.28 8.98
C PRO A 19 4.93 48.03 7.99
N ARG A 20 4.71 47.82 6.67
CA ARG A 20 4.96 48.69 5.47
C ARG A 20 6.25 48.56 4.62
N GLY A 21 6.03 48.49 3.28
CA GLY A 21 6.93 48.86 2.16
C GLY A 21 7.36 47.68 1.27
N THR A 22 6.66 47.31 0.18
CA THR A 22 6.88 47.73 -1.23
C THR A 22 8.37 47.75 -1.63
N THR A 23 8.91 47.03 -2.63
CA THR A 23 8.52 46.89 -4.04
C THR A 23 9.27 45.72 -4.71
N ASN A 24 8.69 45.20 -5.79
CA ASN A 24 9.34 44.37 -6.83
C ASN A 24 10.55 45.08 -7.48
N GLU A 25 11.35 44.26 -8.18
CA GLU A 25 12.46 44.60 -9.09
C GLU A 25 13.84 44.83 -8.44
N ALA A 26 14.70 43.81 -8.53
CA ALA A 26 16.07 43.92 -9.03
C ALA A 26 16.88 42.66 -8.63
N LEU A 27 17.00 41.68 -9.54
CA LEU A 27 18.19 40.81 -9.64
C LEU A 27 18.11 39.90 -10.88
N CYS A 28 17.95 40.54 -12.04
CA CYS A 28 18.04 39.90 -13.35
C CYS A 28 18.83 40.81 -14.31
N ALA A 29 20.15 40.98 -14.07
CA ALA A 29 21.03 41.70 -14.99
C ALA A 29 22.52 41.44 -14.74
N LEU A 30 23.05 40.32 -15.23
CA LEU A 30 24.43 40.11 -15.70
C LEU A 30 24.44 38.66 -16.23
N VAL A 31 24.35 38.37 -17.51
CA VAL A 31 25.41 38.48 -18.51
C VAL A 31 24.76 38.42 -19.89
N ARG A 32 24.94 39.47 -20.71
CA ARG A 32 24.81 39.41 -22.18
C ARG A 32 26.04 40.06 -22.79
N ARG A 33 26.74 39.30 -23.64
CA ARG A 33 27.56 39.68 -24.82
C ARG A 33 28.56 38.52 -25.02
N GLN A 34 28.72 37.88 -26.18
CA GLN A 34 28.71 38.41 -27.55
C GLN A 34 28.30 37.35 -28.59
N SER A 35 27.89 37.88 -29.76
CA SER A 35 28.10 37.36 -31.15
C SER A 35 27.57 35.97 -31.52
N SER A 36 26.44 35.87 -32.25
CA SER A 36 26.23 36.11 -33.70
C SER A 36 26.69 34.95 -34.59
N SER A 37 25.72 34.19 -35.13
CA SER A 37 25.52 34.02 -36.58
C SER A 37 24.46 32.94 -36.85
N SER A 38 23.38 33.37 -37.49
CA SER A 38 22.55 32.65 -38.46
C SER A 38 22.85 31.17 -38.72
N SER A 39 21.93 30.28 -38.32
CA SER A 39 21.47 29.08 -39.09
C SER A 39 20.77 28.01 -38.23
N LEU A 40 19.80 28.37 -37.37
CA LEU A 40 18.98 27.36 -36.67
C LEU A 40 17.51 27.80 -36.54
N HIS A 41 16.87 28.15 -37.67
CA HIS A 41 15.42 28.43 -37.69
C HIS A 41 14.55 27.26 -38.19
N TYR A 42 15.14 26.10 -38.54
CA TYR A 42 14.36 24.93 -38.98
C TYR A 42 14.35 23.74 -38.00
N CYS A 43 15.17 23.71 -36.94
CA CYS A 43 15.23 22.57 -36.01
C CYS A 43 14.95 22.94 -34.54
N ARG A 44 13.91 23.76 -34.29
CA ARG A 44 13.44 24.05 -32.92
C ARG A 44 11.94 23.85 -32.69
N LYS A 45 11.16 23.56 -33.74
CA LYS A 45 9.71 23.28 -33.60
C LYS A 45 9.35 21.81 -33.34
N ARG A 46 10.28 20.84 -33.46
CA ARG A 46 10.01 19.42 -33.11
C ARG A 46 10.36 19.02 -31.67
N LEU A 47 11.40 19.61 -31.07
CA LEU A 47 11.78 19.27 -29.68
C LEU A 47 10.88 19.94 -28.62
N ALA A 48 10.34 21.13 -28.88
CA ALA A 48 9.35 21.76 -28.00
C ALA A 48 7.98 21.04 -28.04
N ALA A 49 7.65 20.39 -29.17
CA ALA A 49 6.43 19.59 -29.29
C ALA A 49 6.53 18.27 -28.50
N CYS A 50 7.68 17.60 -28.48
CA CYS A 50 7.88 16.39 -27.67
C CYS A 50 7.91 16.67 -26.16
N ALA A 51 8.59 17.74 -25.72
CA ALA A 51 8.63 18.10 -24.30
C ALA A 51 7.27 18.63 -23.80
N SER A 52 6.52 19.37 -24.62
CA SER A 52 5.17 19.81 -24.25
C SER A 52 4.10 18.73 -24.37
N ALA A 53 4.29 17.71 -25.23
CA ALA A 53 3.44 16.52 -25.25
C ALA A 53 3.64 15.66 -23.99
N ALA A 54 4.89 15.46 -23.56
CA ALA A 54 5.21 14.75 -22.32
C ALA A 54 4.77 15.52 -21.06
N ALA A 55 4.91 16.85 -21.05
CA ALA A 55 4.50 17.68 -19.91
C ALA A 55 2.97 17.91 -19.82
N LYS A 56 2.24 17.88 -20.95
CA LYS A 56 0.78 18.00 -20.97
C LYS A 56 0.05 16.70 -20.64
N HIS A 57 0.70 15.54 -20.78
CA HIS A 57 0.13 14.25 -20.40
C HIS A 57 0.13 13.98 -18.88
N ARG A 58 0.74 14.86 -18.08
CA ARG A 58 0.75 14.79 -16.61
C ARG A 58 -0.43 15.51 -15.96
N ILE A 59 -1.49 15.78 -16.72
CA ILE A 59 -2.66 16.55 -16.28
C ILE A 59 -3.89 15.61 -16.23
N TYR A 60 -4.34 15.33 -15.00
CA TYR A 60 -5.54 14.56 -14.58
C TYR A 60 -5.57 13.04 -14.82
N LEU A 61 -4.58 12.29 -14.32
CA LEU A 61 -4.90 10.91 -13.92
C LEU A 61 -5.80 10.98 -12.67
N ARG A 62 -6.99 10.37 -12.70
CA ARG A 62 -7.80 10.28 -11.47
C ARG A 62 -7.05 9.38 -10.48
N SER A 63 -7.31 9.51 -9.18
CA SER A 63 -6.69 8.65 -8.16
C SER A 63 -6.73 7.14 -8.50
N PRO A 64 -7.82 6.58 -9.06
CA PRO A 64 -7.83 5.20 -9.54
C PRO A 64 -6.83 4.90 -10.66
N ASP A 65 -6.62 5.84 -11.59
CA ASP A 65 -5.69 5.68 -12.71
C ASP A 65 -4.23 5.74 -12.24
N VAL A 66 -3.95 6.56 -11.22
CA VAL A 66 -2.63 6.63 -10.59
C VAL A 66 -2.29 5.31 -9.89
N VAL A 67 -3.20 4.78 -9.06
CA VAL A 67 -3.02 3.47 -8.42
C VAL A 67 -2.90 2.36 -9.46
N ALA A 68 -3.69 2.42 -10.54
CA ALA A 68 -3.57 1.43 -11.62
C ALA A 68 -2.18 1.45 -12.28
N SER A 69 -1.59 2.65 -12.45
CA SER A 69 -0.26 2.82 -13.06
C SER A 69 0.89 2.25 -12.22
N GLU A 70 0.77 2.28 -10.89
CA GLU A 70 1.78 1.75 -9.96
C GLU A 70 1.98 0.23 -10.09
N TYR A 71 0.91 -0.45 -10.46
CA TYR A 71 0.86 -1.90 -10.67
C TYR A 71 0.77 -2.28 -12.15
N ALA A 72 1.13 -1.36 -13.07
CA ALA A 72 1.02 -1.58 -14.51
C ALA A 72 1.92 -2.72 -15.00
N ASP A 73 3.08 -2.90 -14.36
CA ASP A 73 4.06 -3.96 -14.63
C ASP A 73 3.56 -5.38 -14.32
N LEU A 74 2.44 -5.51 -13.59
CA LEU A 74 1.78 -6.79 -13.39
C LEU A 74 1.08 -7.29 -14.66
N ASN A 75 0.76 -6.40 -15.61
CA ASN A 75 0.02 -6.74 -16.85
C ASN A 75 -1.27 -7.55 -16.59
N LEU A 76 -1.94 -7.29 -15.46
CA LEU A 76 -3.14 -8.03 -15.08
C LEU A 76 -4.30 -7.69 -16.02
N PRO A 77 -4.99 -8.69 -16.59
CA PRO A 77 -6.16 -8.44 -17.40
C PRO A 77 -7.24 -7.77 -16.55
N HIS A 78 -7.81 -6.67 -17.06
CA HIS A 78 -8.96 -6.00 -16.44
C HIS A 78 -10.21 -6.87 -16.54
N GLN A 79 -10.28 -7.72 -17.57
CA GLN A 79 -11.34 -8.70 -17.74
C GLN A 79 -11.02 -9.92 -16.89
N VAL A 80 -11.70 -10.00 -15.76
CA VAL A 80 -11.90 -11.28 -15.10
C VAL A 80 -12.81 -12.10 -16.02
N SER A 81 -12.45 -13.36 -16.29
CA SER A 81 -13.18 -14.38 -17.06
C SER A 81 -14.69 -14.11 -17.18
N GLU A 82 -15.28 -14.35 -18.36
CA GLU A 82 -16.75 -14.31 -18.59
C GLU A 82 -17.54 -15.03 -17.47
N GLU A 83 -16.91 -16.03 -16.82
CA GLU A 83 -17.41 -16.79 -15.67
C GLU A 83 -17.78 -15.94 -14.45
N LEU A 84 -17.12 -14.80 -14.21
CA LEU A 84 -17.44 -13.90 -13.10
C LEU A 84 -18.37 -12.77 -13.51
N GLY A 85 -18.61 -12.52 -14.80
CA GLY A 85 -19.56 -11.49 -15.28
C GLY A 85 -19.36 -10.07 -14.71
N HIS A 86 -20.27 -9.15 -15.05
CA HIS A 86 -20.31 -7.79 -14.48
C HIS A 86 -20.80 -7.83 -13.01
N ILE A 87 -19.90 -8.18 -12.09
CA ILE A 87 -20.21 -8.24 -10.67
C ILE A 87 -19.93 -6.91 -9.97
N ARG A 88 -21.01 -6.28 -9.48
CA ARG A 88 -20.90 -5.17 -8.53
C ARG A 88 -20.45 -5.70 -7.17
N ILE A 89 -19.26 -5.30 -6.74
CA ILE A 89 -18.74 -5.60 -5.40
C ILE A 89 -19.11 -4.45 -4.46
N ARG A 90 -19.71 -4.78 -3.31
CA ARG A 90 -19.97 -3.78 -2.27
C ARG A 90 -18.65 -3.39 -1.62
N GLN A 91 -18.41 -2.08 -1.50
CA GLN A 91 -17.19 -1.58 -0.87
C GLN A 91 -17.11 -1.98 0.61
N HIS A 92 -18.21 -1.83 1.33
CA HIS A 92 -18.28 -2.06 2.78
C HIS A 92 -19.05 -3.36 3.10
N VAL A 93 -18.60 -4.06 4.13
CA VAL A 93 -19.23 -5.29 4.66
C VAL A 93 -19.53 -5.12 6.15
N ASN A 94 -20.53 -5.84 6.67
CA ASN A 94 -20.72 -5.95 8.12
C ASN A 94 -19.94 -7.19 8.62
N PRO A 95 -18.75 -7.04 9.24
CA PRO A 95 -17.95 -8.17 9.70
C PRO A 95 -18.60 -8.92 10.88
N LEU A 96 -19.64 -8.36 11.48
CA LEU A 96 -20.39 -8.98 12.58
C LEU A 96 -21.59 -9.81 12.09
N SER A 97 -21.72 -10.05 10.79
CA SER A 97 -22.74 -10.96 10.26
C SER A 97 -22.42 -12.41 10.65
N ALA A 98 -23.44 -13.23 10.89
CA ALA A 98 -23.27 -14.63 11.29
C ALA A 98 -22.45 -15.45 10.27
N CYS A 99 -22.50 -15.11 8.98
CA CYS A 99 -21.67 -15.76 7.95
C CYS A 99 -20.16 -15.48 8.09
N PHE A 100 -19.75 -14.55 8.96
CA PHE A 100 -18.35 -14.17 9.20
C PHE A 100 -17.91 -14.41 10.65
N SER A 101 -18.71 -15.11 11.45
CA SER A 101 -18.36 -15.38 12.85
C SER A 101 -17.45 -16.59 13.02
N MET A 102 -17.42 -17.48 12.04
CA MET A 102 -16.57 -18.67 12.06
C MET A 102 -15.17 -18.31 11.54
N PRO A 103 -14.10 -18.74 12.21
CA PRO A 103 -12.75 -18.65 11.66
C PRO A 103 -12.66 -19.50 10.39
N VAL A 104 -11.81 -19.06 9.46
CA VAL A 104 -11.49 -19.85 8.27
C VAL A 104 -10.66 -21.06 8.66
N GLU A 105 -10.81 -22.15 7.93
CA GLU A 105 -9.95 -23.32 8.08
C GLU A 105 -8.50 -22.96 7.73
N VAL A 106 -7.55 -23.50 8.50
CA VAL A 106 -6.12 -23.31 8.25
C VAL A 106 -5.74 -24.21 7.07
N PRO A 107 -5.16 -23.66 5.99
CA PRO A 107 -4.71 -24.48 4.88
C PRO A 107 -3.43 -25.24 5.25
N ASP A 108 -3.11 -26.31 4.52
CA ASP A 108 -1.78 -26.91 4.60
C ASP A 108 -0.77 -25.96 3.95
N TRP A 109 0.10 -25.38 4.77
CA TRP A 109 1.09 -24.40 4.32
C TRP A 109 2.07 -24.97 3.28
N ASN A 110 2.30 -26.29 3.27
CA ASN A 110 3.15 -26.95 2.28
C ASN A 110 2.48 -27.07 0.90
N GLU A 111 1.15 -27.03 0.85
CA GLU A 111 0.40 -26.98 -0.40
C GLU A 111 0.23 -25.55 -0.91
N VAL A 112 0.23 -24.58 0.02
CA VAL A 112 0.04 -23.15 -0.30
C VAL A 112 1.32 -22.49 -0.80
N PHE A 113 2.44 -22.70 -0.11
CA PHE A 113 3.71 -22.05 -0.42
C PHE A 113 4.76 -23.07 -0.78
N ARG A 114 5.61 -22.73 -1.77
CA ARG A 114 6.74 -23.58 -2.15
C ARG A 114 7.70 -23.85 -0.98
N ASP A 115 7.95 -22.82 -0.16
CA ASP A 115 8.71 -22.91 1.08
C ASP A 115 7.95 -22.15 2.16
N PRO A 116 7.17 -22.83 3.03
CA PRO A 116 6.41 -22.16 4.07
C PRO A 116 7.26 -21.69 5.25
N THR A 117 8.57 -21.98 5.28
CA THR A 117 9.47 -21.53 6.35
C THR A 117 9.95 -20.09 6.15
N LEU A 118 9.74 -19.53 4.95
CA LEU A 118 10.09 -18.14 4.65
C LEU A 118 9.31 -17.14 5.52
N PRO A 119 9.88 -15.94 5.76
CA PRO A 119 9.17 -14.85 6.43
C PRO A 119 7.81 -14.54 5.83
N LEU A 120 6.80 -14.41 6.69
CA LEU A 120 5.42 -14.09 6.31
C LEU A 120 5.14 -12.60 6.42
N MET A 121 4.49 -12.08 5.40
CA MET A 121 3.84 -10.77 5.39
C MET A 121 2.33 -10.95 5.22
N VAL A 122 1.54 -10.34 6.09
CA VAL A 122 0.07 -10.42 6.06
C VAL A 122 -0.52 -9.06 5.73
N ASP A 123 -1.44 -9.00 4.77
CA ASP A 123 -2.24 -7.80 4.51
C ASP A 123 -3.71 -8.04 4.87
N ILE A 124 -4.19 -7.33 5.88
CA ILE A 124 -5.57 -7.42 6.39
C ILE A 124 -6.45 -6.43 5.62
N GLY A 125 -7.45 -6.97 4.92
CA GLY A 125 -8.27 -6.19 4.01
C GLY A 125 -7.57 -5.96 2.67
N SER A 126 -6.89 -6.98 2.15
CA SER A 126 -6.02 -6.90 0.96
C SER A 126 -6.70 -6.44 -0.34
N GLY A 127 -8.02 -6.29 -0.33
CA GLY A 127 -8.75 -5.69 -1.43
C GLY A 127 -8.59 -6.51 -2.70
N SER A 128 -8.11 -5.87 -3.77
CA SER A 128 -7.87 -6.55 -5.05
C SER A 128 -6.68 -7.51 -5.03
N GLY A 129 -5.85 -7.50 -3.99
CA GLY A 129 -4.63 -8.30 -3.90
C GLY A 129 -3.44 -7.77 -4.71
N ARG A 130 -3.62 -6.72 -5.53
CA ARG A 130 -2.56 -6.15 -6.40
C ARG A 130 -1.29 -5.79 -5.64
N PHE A 131 -1.42 -5.21 -4.44
CA PHE A 131 -0.29 -4.85 -3.59
C PHE A 131 0.57 -6.07 -3.23
N LEU A 132 -0.04 -7.13 -2.71
CA LEU A 132 0.68 -8.36 -2.38
C LEU A 132 1.23 -9.08 -3.60
N ILE A 133 0.47 -9.15 -4.71
CA ILE A 133 0.93 -9.77 -5.97
C ILE A 133 2.17 -9.03 -6.49
N TRP A 134 2.19 -7.70 -6.39
CA TRP A 134 3.31 -6.86 -6.81
C TRP A 134 4.57 -7.07 -5.98
N LEU A 135 4.42 -7.23 -4.66
CA LEU A 135 5.54 -7.59 -3.77
C LEU A 135 6.03 -9.01 -4.05
N ALA A 136 5.10 -9.97 -4.16
CA ALA A 136 5.40 -11.37 -4.41
C ALA A 136 6.21 -11.57 -5.69
N LYS A 137 5.84 -10.88 -6.77
CA LYS A 137 6.55 -10.90 -8.05
C LYS A 137 8.00 -10.35 -7.95
N ARG A 138 8.26 -9.41 -7.06
CA ARG A 138 9.60 -8.80 -6.87
C ARG A 138 10.50 -9.61 -5.95
N HIS A 139 9.90 -10.37 -5.04
CA HIS A 139 10.59 -11.06 -3.96
C HIS A 139 10.17 -12.54 -3.84
N PRO A 140 10.21 -13.32 -4.94
CA PRO A 140 9.60 -14.66 -5.00
C PRO A 140 10.21 -15.70 -4.08
N GLU A 141 11.50 -15.55 -3.72
CA GLU A 141 12.26 -16.58 -2.99
C GLU A 141 12.61 -16.19 -1.55
N VAL A 142 12.26 -14.98 -1.11
CA VAL A 142 12.70 -14.45 0.20
C VAL A 142 11.56 -14.31 1.20
N ARG A 143 10.30 -14.24 0.74
CA ARG A 143 9.14 -13.93 1.57
C ARG A 143 7.88 -14.57 1.00
N ASN A 144 6.97 -14.93 1.91
CA ASN A 144 5.61 -15.33 1.60
C ASN A 144 4.61 -14.23 1.96
N TYR A 145 3.52 -14.17 1.22
CA TYR A 145 2.50 -13.13 1.32
C TYR A 145 1.12 -13.75 1.52
N LEU A 146 0.39 -13.32 2.55
CA LEU A 146 -0.96 -13.78 2.85
C LEU A 146 -1.93 -12.60 2.87
N GLY A 147 -2.88 -12.60 1.95
CA GLY A 147 -3.95 -11.62 1.92
C GLY A 147 -5.21 -12.14 2.61
N LEU A 148 -5.69 -11.42 3.63
CA LEU A 148 -6.98 -11.71 4.25
C LEU A 148 -8.03 -10.73 3.73
N GLU A 149 -9.11 -11.21 3.13
CA GLU A 149 -10.16 -10.35 2.59
C GLU A 149 -11.55 -10.93 2.86
N ILE A 150 -12.45 -10.08 3.37
CA ILE A 150 -13.81 -10.47 3.75
C ILE A 150 -14.78 -10.50 2.56
N ARG A 151 -14.34 -10.11 1.36
CA ARG A 151 -15.11 -10.12 0.12
C ARG A 151 -14.59 -11.24 -0.78
N GLN A 152 -15.23 -12.41 -0.73
CA GLN A 152 -14.90 -13.60 -1.53
C GLN A 152 -14.63 -13.29 -3.01
N LYS A 153 -15.42 -12.40 -3.62
CA LYS A 153 -15.30 -12.03 -5.03
C LYS A 153 -13.94 -11.38 -5.38
N LEU A 154 -13.31 -10.71 -4.42
CA LEU A 154 -11.98 -10.15 -4.62
C LEU A 154 -10.90 -11.21 -4.44
N VAL A 155 -11.06 -12.11 -3.46
CA VAL A 155 -10.19 -13.28 -3.27
C VAL A 155 -10.14 -14.12 -4.54
N ASN A 156 -11.30 -14.53 -5.07
CA ASN A 156 -11.38 -15.32 -6.30
C ASN A 156 -10.67 -14.66 -7.49
N ARG A 157 -10.73 -13.32 -7.57
CA ARG A 157 -10.06 -12.56 -8.62
C ARG A 157 -8.55 -12.56 -8.43
N ALA A 158 -8.10 -12.32 -7.19
CA ALA A 158 -6.69 -12.36 -6.87
C ALA A 158 -6.10 -13.75 -7.14
N ASP A 159 -6.83 -14.82 -6.82
CA ASP A 159 -6.43 -16.21 -7.10
C ASP A 159 -6.27 -16.48 -8.60
N LEU A 160 -7.17 -15.96 -9.44
CA LEU A 160 -7.02 -16.05 -10.90
C LEU A 160 -5.73 -15.38 -11.37
N TRP A 161 -5.45 -14.17 -10.88
CA TRP A 161 -4.23 -13.44 -11.23
C TRP A 161 -2.96 -14.12 -10.71
N VAL A 162 -2.98 -14.71 -9.51
CA VAL A 162 -1.86 -15.47 -8.96
C VAL A 162 -1.54 -16.68 -9.85
N LYS A 163 -2.58 -17.39 -10.31
CA LYS A 163 -2.44 -18.52 -11.24
C LYS A 163 -1.90 -18.08 -12.61
N ASP A 164 -2.45 -17.02 -13.19
CA ASP A 164 -2.00 -16.48 -14.49
C ASP A 164 -0.53 -16.03 -14.45
N LEU A 165 -0.08 -15.50 -13.31
CA LEU A 165 1.30 -15.07 -13.10
C LEU A 165 2.23 -16.19 -12.59
N ALA A 166 1.71 -17.39 -12.36
CA ALA A 166 2.44 -18.54 -11.82
C ALA A 166 3.23 -18.23 -10.52
N LEU A 167 2.65 -17.41 -9.63
CA LEU A 167 3.26 -17.08 -8.35
C LEU A 167 2.99 -18.18 -7.32
N TYR A 168 4.00 -18.49 -6.50
CA TYR A 168 3.99 -19.59 -5.54
C TYR A 168 4.30 -19.16 -4.10
N ASN A 169 4.46 -17.85 -3.89
CA ASN A 169 4.78 -17.22 -2.61
C ASN A 169 3.70 -16.22 -2.16
N VAL A 170 2.50 -16.27 -2.74
CA VAL A 170 1.37 -15.43 -2.35
C VAL A 170 0.07 -16.23 -2.35
N HIS A 171 -0.75 -16.02 -1.34
CA HIS A 171 -2.04 -16.69 -1.18
C HIS A 171 -3.10 -15.74 -0.60
N PHE A 172 -4.35 -15.93 -0.99
CA PHE A 172 -5.48 -15.12 -0.52
C PHE A 172 -6.53 -15.99 0.15
N LEU A 173 -7.00 -15.58 1.33
CA LEU A 173 -8.06 -16.26 2.06
C LEU A 173 -9.29 -15.35 2.19
N PHE A 174 -10.45 -15.95 1.91
CA PHE A 174 -11.72 -15.37 2.30
C PHE A 174 -11.91 -15.53 3.80
N ALA A 175 -11.63 -14.45 4.53
CA ALA A 175 -11.57 -14.50 5.97
C ALA A 175 -11.98 -13.17 6.61
N ASN A 176 -12.67 -13.28 7.73
CA ASN A 176 -12.80 -12.17 8.66
C ASN A 176 -11.57 -12.18 9.59
N ALA A 177 -10.63 -11.27 9.36
CA ALA A 177 -9.38 -11.22 10.11
C ALA A 177 -9.59 -11.09 11.63
N MET A 178 -10.67 -10.45 12.08
CA MET A 178 -11.00 -10.31 13.50
C MET A 178 -11.18 -11.66 14.23
N VAL A 179 -11.56 -12.72 13.51
CA VAL A 179 -11.78 -14.06 14.08
C VAL A 179 -10.75 -15.08 13.60
N SER A 180 -10.21 -14.91 12.39
CA SER A 180 -9.31 -15.89 11.77
C SER A 180 -7.83 -15.63 12.00
N PHE A 181 -7.42 -14.37 12.20
CA PHE A 181 -6.00 -13.97 12.09
C PHE A 181 -5.10 -14.79 13.02
N ASN A 182 -5.43 -14.89 14.31
CA ASN A 182 -4.58 -15.54 15.30
C ASN A 182 -4.29 -17.01 14.94
N GLN A 183 -5.32 -17.77 14.57
CA GLN A 183 -5.20 -19.19 14.24
C GLN A 183 -4.33 -19.41 12.99
N LEU A 184 -4.50 -18.55 11.98
CA LEU A 184 -3.70 -18.61 10.76
C LEU A 184 -2.22 -18.35 11.05
N VAL A 185 -1.90 -17.26 11.74
CA VAL A 185 -0.49 -16.88 11.95
C VAL A 185 0.19 -17.77 12.99
N SER A 186 -0.52 -18.29 13.98
CA SER A 186 0.08 -19.17 15.00
C SER A 186 0.43 -20.56 14.47
N THR A 187 -0.14 -20.96 13.33
CA THR A 187 0.09 -22.27 12.70
C THR A 187 1.05 -22.18 11.52
N TYR A 188 1.38 -20.98 11.05
CA TYR A 188 2.36 -20.78 9.99
C TYR A 188 3.78 -21.08 10.51
N PRO A 189 4.61 -21.86 9.78
CA PRO A 189 5.86 -22.37 10.33
C PRO A 189 7.03 -21.38 10.28
N GLY A 190 6.98 -20.37 9.41
CA GLY A 190 7.98 -19.30 9.34
C GLY A 190 7.70 -18.10 10.26
N PRO A 191 8.60 -17.10 10.32
CA PRO A 191 8.42 -15.93 11.16
C PRO A 191 7.43 -14.93 10.57
N LEU A 192 6.48 -14.42 11.37
CA LEU A 192 5.64 -13.29 10.98
C LEU A 192 6.44 -11.98 11.11
N MET A 193 6.71 -11.33 9.97
CA MET A 193 7.57 -10.14 9.92
C MET A 193 6.81 -8.85 9.65
N LEU A 194 5.65 -8.91 8.99
CA LEU A 194 4.89 -7.71 8.67
C LEU A 194 3.39 -7.97 8.72
N VAL A 195 2.64 -7.04 9.32
CA VAL A 195 1.18 -6.98 9.20
C VAL A 195 0.76 -5.60 8.73
N SER A 196 0.13 -5.51 7.57
CA SER A 196 -0.42 -4.25 7.04
C SER A 196 -1.95 -4.20 7.16
N ILE A 197 -2.46 -2.99 7.34
CA ILE A 197 -3.90 -2.68 7.28
C ILE A 197 -4.04 -1.40 6.46
N LEU A 198 -4.11 -1.55 5.13
CA LEU A 198 -4.12 -0.43 4.21
C LEU A 198 -5.56 -0.01 3.89
N CYS A 199 -5.95 1.20 4.31
CA CYS A 199 -7.28 1.78 4.13
C CYS A 199 -8.45 1.01 4.79
N PRO A 200 -8.44 0.80 6.12
CA PRO A 200 -9.56 0.18 6.81
C PRO A 200 -10.82 1.06 6.74
N ASP A 201 -12.01 0.42 6.67
CA ASP A 201 -13.28 1.13 6.67
C ASP A 201 -13.42 2.01 7.93
N PRO A 202 -13.59 3.35 7.79
CA PRO A 202 -13.51 4.26 8.93
C PRO A 202 -14.71 4.14 9.90
N HIS A 203 -15.85 3.65 9.41
CA HIS A 203 -17.10 3.49 10.16
C HIS A 203 -17.46 4.67 11.10
N PHE A 204 -17.55 5.89 10.55
CA PHE A 204 -17.74 7.15 11.29
C PHE A 204 -18.92 7.20 12.28
N LYS A 205 -19.97 6.39 12.08
CA LYS A 205 -21.14 6.39 12.97
C LYS A 205 -20.81 5.59 14.23
N LYS A 206 -21.03 6.16 15.43
CA LYS A 206 -20.80 5.49 16.74
C LYS A 206 -21.33 4.05 16.79
N ARG A 207 -22.55 3.83 16.30
CA ARG A 207 -23.19 2.49 16.24
C ARG A 207 -22.43 1.45 15.39
N HIS A 208 -21.54 1.89 14.50
CA HIS A 208 -20.71 1.03 13.65
C HIS A 208 -19.26 0.92 14.14
N HIS A 209 -18.87 1.57 15.25
CA HIS A 209 -17.49 1.51 15.74
C HIS A 209 -17.01 0.09 16.01
N LYS A 210 -17.91 -0.81 16.44
CA LYS A 210 -17.63 -2.24 16.65
C LYS A 210 -17.27 -3.01 15.36
N ARG A 211 -17.53 -2.42 14.18
CA ARG A 211 -17.21 -3.01 12.87
C ARG A 211 -15.80 -2.63 12.38
N ARG A 212 -15.14 -1.67 13.02
CA ARG A 212 -13.76 -1.32 12.65
C ARG A 212 -12.87 -2.54 12.85
N VAL A 213 -11.98 -2.80 11.90
CA VAL A 213 -11.03 -3.92 11.96
C VAL A 213 -9.96 -3.68 13.02
N VAL A 214 -9.50 -2.44 13.19
CA VAL A 214 -8.52 -2.10 14.22
C VAL A 214 -9.22 -2.03 15.58
N GLN A 215 -9.24 -3.17 16.27
CA GLN A 215 -9.74 -3.32 17.63
C GLN A 215 -8.68 -3.98 18.51
N LYS A 216 -8.80 -3.76 19.82
CA LYS A 216 -7.90 -4.32 20.84
C LYS A 216 -7.59 -5.81 20.63
N PRO A 217 -8.56 -6.72 20.38
CA PRO A 217 -8.25 -8.14 20.24
C PRO A 217 -7.36 -8.47 19.04
N LEU A 218 -7.62 -7.83 17.90
CA LEU A 218 -6.79 -8.02 16.70
C LEU A 218 -5.40 -7.43 16.89
N VAL A 219 -5.32 -6.22 17.46
CA VAL A 219 -4.02 -5.57 17.74
C VAL A 219 -3.18 -6.40 18.69
N ASP A 220 -3.78 -6.92 19.77
CA ASP A 220 -3.08 -7.77 20.74
C ASP A 220 -2.60 -9.07 20.08
N SER A 221 -3.40 -9.68 19.21
CA SER A 221 -2.99 -10.86 18.44
C SER A 221 -1.85 -10.55 17.47
N ILE A 222 -1.87 -9.39 16.79
CA ILE A 222 -0.75 -8.96 15.93
C ILE A 222 0.52 -8.83 16.75
N ILE A 223 0.49 -8.08 17.86
CA ILE A 223 1.66 -7.83 18.71
C ILE A 223 2.21 -9.15 19.29
N HIS A 224 1.33 -10.08 19.67
CA HIS A 224 1.73 -11.36 20.24
C HIS A 224 2.47 -12.26 19.23
N ASN A 225 2.05 -12.26 17.96
CA ASN A 225 2.59 -13.17 16.94
C ASN A 225 3.72 -12.55 16.10
N LEU A 226 3.90 -11.23 16.16
CA LEU A 226 4.93 -10.54 15.39
C LEU A 226 6.32 -10.84 15.98
N MET A 227 7.27 -11.23 15.13
CA MET A 227 8.64 -11.47 15.56
C MET A 227 9.34 -10.18 16.01
N PRO A 228 10.34 -10.25 16.91
CA PRO A 228 11.19 -9.10 17.20
C PRO A 228 11.78 -8.49 15.92
N GLY A 229 11.59 -7.18 15.73
CA GLY A 229 11.99 -6.48 14.51
C GLY A 229 10.95 -6.51 13.37
N GLY A 230 9.83 -7.22 13.56
CA GLY A 230 8.69 -7.15 12.65
C GLY A 230 7.97 -5.80 12.71
N GLN A 231 7.21 -5.49 11.66
CA GLN A 231 6.66 -4.17 11.42
C GLN A 231 5.13 -4.17 11.27
N VAL A 232 4.50 -3.07 11.70
CA VAL A 232 3.09 -2.77 11.44
C VAL A 232 3.03 -1.36 10.84
N PRO A 233 3.11 -1.23 9.50
CA PRO A 233 3.09 0.09 8.87
C PRO A 233 1.76 0.78 9.15
N SER A 234 1.82 2.00 9.69
CA SER A 234 0.65 2.88 9.78
C SER A 234 0.59 3.78 8.54
N LEU A 235 -0.62 3.93 7.97
CA LEU A 235 -0.90 4.74 6.77
C LEU A 235 -0.48 6.22 6.89
N ASP A 236 -0.18 6.69 8.11
CA ASP A 236 0.17 8.08 8.40
C ASP A 236 1.65 8.39 8.19
N SER A 237 2.49 7.40 7.91
CA SER A 237 3.92 7.57 7.66
C SER A 237 4.23 7.47 6.17
N SER A 238 4.69 8.56 5.57
CA SER A 238 5.17 8.60 4.17
C SER A 238 6.41 7.71 3.92
N THR A 239 6.91 7.02 4.95
CA THR A 239 8.05 6.09 4.91
C THR A 239 7.63 4.62 4.74
N ALA A 240 6.35 4.29 4.87
CA ALA A 240 5.88 2.90 4.88
C ALA A 240 6.24 2.11 3.61
N LEU A 241 6.30 2.76 2.45
CA LEU A 241 6.70 2.11 1.19
C LEU A 241 8.22 1.97 1.07
N ASP A 242 9.00 2.94 1.57
CA ASP A 242 10.46 2.89 1.53
C ASP A 242 11.01 1.82 2.49
N ASP A 243 10.37 1.62 3.64
CA ASP A 243 10.73 0.57 4.61
C ASP A 243 10.41 -0.85 4.07
N ILE A 244 9.39 -0.98 3.22
CA ILE A 244 9.07 -2.25 2.52
C ILE A 244 10.12 -2.57 1.43
N HIS A 245 10.73 -1.55 0.83
CA HIS A 245 11.73 -1.70 -0.22
C HIS A 245 13.17 -1.94 0.28
N THR A 246 13.46 -1.60 1.53
CA THR A 246 14.84 -1.51 2.05
C THR A 246 15.24 -2.71 2.93
N VAL A 247 14.42 -3.77 3.03
CA VAL A 247 14.70 -4.97 3.85
C VAL A 247 14.82 -6.23 3.01
#